data_AF-X1EI53-F1
#
_entry.id   AF-X1EI53-F1
#
_cell.length_a   1.000
_cell.length_b   1.000
_cell.length_c   1.000
_cell.angle_alpha   90.00
_cell.angle_beta   90.00
_cell.angle_gamma   90.00
#
_symmetry.space_group_name_H-M   'P 1'
#
loop_
_entity.id
_entity.type
_entity.pdbx_description
1 polymer ?
#
loop_
_entity_poly.entity_id
_entity_poly.type
_entity_poly.pdbx_seq_one_letter_code
_entity_poly.pdbx_strand_id
1 'polypeptide(L)'
;MNKSTTRILAIVIIVVVGVGIGVGAWWFLSAPEAATNPYEYPGFGTEKKPLSQTIKVGVLDDMASTGIFSSIGAKMAATAINLAGGIDIGGTDYFIGIVVED
;
A
#
# COMPACT_ATOMS: atom_id res chain seq x y z
N MET A 1 -30.15 -37.60 -14.45
CA MET A 1 -29.37 -37.32 -13.22
C MET A 1 -30.28 -37.57 -12.02
N ASN A 2 -29.87 -38.40 -11.05
CA ASN A 2 -30.72 -38.70 -9.89
C ASN A 2 -30.88 -37.44 -9.01
N LYS A 3 -32.09 -37.18 -8.48
CA LYS A 3 -32.41 -35.98 -7.68
C LYS A 3 -31.46 -35.77 -6.49
N SER A 4 -30.97 -36.86 -5.89
CA SER A 4 -29.99 -36.83 -4.81
C SER A 4 -28.62 -36.34 -5.28
N THR A 5 -28.17 -36.76 -6.46
CA THR A 5 -26.91 -36.32 -7.07
C THR A 5 -26.94 -34.82 -7.39
N THR A 6 -28.05 -34.31 -7.91
CA THR A 6 -28.24 -32.87 -8.17
C THR A 6 -28.19 -32.04 -6.88
N ARG A 7 -28.81 -32.53 -5.80
CA ARG A 7 -28.79 -31.85 -4.49
C ARG A 7 -27.39 -31.79 -3.88
N ILE A 8 -26.65 -32.90 -3.92
CA ILE A 8 -25.29 -32.94 -3.37
C ILE A 8 -24.38 -32.00 -4.17
N LEU A 9 -24.48 -32.00 -5.50
CA LEU A 9 -23.69 -31.12 -6.34
C LEU A 9 -23.98 -29.63 -6.06
N ALA A 10 -25.26 -29.28 -5.87
CA ALA A 10 -25.64 -27.90 -5.53
C ALA A 10 -25.06 -27.44 -4.19
N ILE A 11 -25.06 -28.32 -3.16
CA ILE A 11 -24.48 -28.01 -1.85
C ILE A 11 -22.97 -27.81 -1.96
N VAL A 12 -22.27 -28.69 -2.69
CA VAL A 12 -20.83 -28.58 -2.88
C VAL A 12 -20.46 -27.26 -3.57
N ILE A 13 -21.20 -26.86 -4.59
CA ILE A 13 -20.98 -25.58 -5.28
C ILE A 13 -21.13 -24.41 -4.30
N ILE A 14 -22.19 -24.39 -3.49
CA ILE A 14 -22.42 -23.31 -2.51
C ILE A 14 -21.29 -23.24 -1.48
N VAL A 15 -20.84 -24.40 -0.97
CA VAL A 15 -19.74 -24.45 -0.01
C VAL A 15 -18.44 -23.96 -0.64
N VAL A 16 -18.11 -24.39 -1.86
CA VAL A 16 -16.89 -23.95 -2.56
C VAL A 16 -16.90 -22.44 -2.83
N VAL A 17 -18.05 -21.90 -3.26
CA VAL A 17 -18.20 -20.46 -3.48
C VAL A 17 -18.09 -19.69 -2.16
N GLY A 18 -18.73 -20.16 -1.10
CA GLY A 18 -18.67 -19.54 0.22
C GLY A 18 -17.25 -19.53 0.81
N VAL A 19 -16.52 -20.64 0.70
CA VAL A 19 -15.12 -20.74 1.13
C VAL A 19 -14.23 -19.85 0.26
N GLY A 20 -14.43 -19.84 -1.06
CA GLY A 20 -13.66 -19.00 -1.98
C GLY A 20 -13.81 -17.50 -1.68
N ILE A 21 -15.04 -17.03 -1.48
CA ILE A 21 -15.31 -15.63 -1.08
C ILE A 21 -14.74 -15.34 0.31
N GLY A 22 -14.91 -16.26 1.27
CA GLY A 22 -14.40 -16.10 2.62
C GLY A 22 -12.87 -15.97 2.68
N VAL A 23 -12.14 -16.82 1.96
CA VAL A 23 -10.68 -16.76 1.86
C VAL A 23 -10.22 -15.50 1.11
N GLY A 24 -10.90 -15.14 0.02
CA GLY A 24 -10.61 -13.92 -0.73
C GLY A 24 -10.80 -12.65 0.10
N ALA A 25 -11.93 -12.55 0.82
CA ALA A 25 -12.21 -11.43 1.72
C ALA A 25 -11.24 -11.38 2.90
N TRP A 26 -10.91 -12.54 3.49
CA TRP A 26 -9.90 -12.61 4.54
C TRP A 26 -8.54 -12.10 4.06
N TRP A 27 -8.08 -12.55 2.89
CA TRP A 27 -6.79 -12.13 2.34
C TRP A 27 -6.76 -10.65 2.01
N PHE A 28 -7.85 -10.10 1.47
CA PHE A 28 -7.96 -8.68 1.15
C PHE A 28 -8.00 -7.79 2.41
N LEU A 29 -8.74 -8.20 3.44
CA LEU A 29 -8.82 -7.46 4.71
C LEU A 29 -7.56 -7.61 5.58
N SER A 30 -6.84 -8.71 5.41
CA SER A 30 -5.57 -8.98 6.12
C SER A 30 -4.35 -8.49 5.33
N ALA A 31 -4.55 -7.91 4.14
CA ALA A 31 -3.46 -7.42 3.32
C ALA A 31 -2.69 -6.35 4.13
N PRO A 32 -1.36 -6.48 4.27
CA PRO A 32 -0.58 -5.53 5.04
C PRO A 32 -0.76 -4.12 4.47
N GLU A 33 -0.97 -3.11 5.32
CA GLU A 33 -1.09 -1.70 4.86
C GLU A 33 0.08 -1.28 3.96
N ALA A 34 1.26 -1.84 4.19
CA ALA A 34 2.44 -1.63 3.36
C ALA A 34 2.26 -2.08 1.90
N ALA A 35 1.45 -3.12 1.63
CA ALA A 35 1.19 -3.65 0.30
C ALA A 35 0.22 -2.77 -0.52
N THR A 36 -0.66 -2.02 0.14
CA THR A 36 -1.62 -1.10 -0.50
C THR A 36 -1.15 0.36 -0.44
N ASN A 37 0.05 0.60 0.07
CA ASN A 37 0.59 1.93 0.26
C ASN A 37 1.08 2.56 -1.07
N PRO A 38 0.43 3.64 -1.56
CA PRO A 38 0.79 4.26 -2.84
C PRO A 38 2.07 5.11 -2.76
N TYR A 39 2.56 5.44 -1.56
CA TYR A 39 3.67 6.36 -1.39
C TYR A 39 5.02 5.70 -1.67
N GLU A 40 5.91 6.40 -2.34
CA GLU A 40 7.34 6.05 -2.46
C GLU A 40 8.08 6.44 -1.16
N TYR A 41 9.01 5.61 -0.71
CA TYR A 41 9.87 5.89 0.45
C TYR A 41 11.32 6.02 -0.01
N PRO A 42 11.73 7.21 -0.47
CA PRO A 42 13.11 7.44 -0.88
C PRO A 42 14.09 7.03 0.23
N GLY A 43 15.17 6.34 -0.14
CA GLY A 43 16.16 5.76 0.78
C GLY A 43 15.90 4.30 1.20
N PHE A 44 14.69 3.77 1.03
CA PHE A 44 14.33 2.40 1.45
C PHE A 44 14.15 1.40 0.28
N GLY A 45 14.47 1.80 -0.95
CA GLY A 45 14.30 0.95 -2.13
C GLY A 45 12.83 0.61 -2.38
N THR A 46 12.50 -0.68 -2.47
CA THR A 46 11.11 -1.17 -2.67
C THR A 46 10.34 -1.37 -1.38
N GLU A 47 10.97 -1.20 -0.22
CA GLU A 47 10.30 -1.37 1.06
C GLU A 47 9.26 -0.26 1.28
N LYS A 48 8.06 -0.66 1.68
CA LYS A 48 6.97 0.26 2.04
C LYS A 48 6.80 0.25 3.55
N LYS A 49 6.53 1.41 4.13
CA LYS A 49 6.16 1.52 5.56
C LYS A 49 4.64 1.42 5.73
N PRO A 50 4.15 1.03 6.92
CA PRO A 50 2.72 1.10 7.22
C PRO A 50 2.19 2.52 7.00
N LEU A 51 0.97 2.63 6.48
CA LEU A 51 0.32 3.92 6.22
C LEU A 51 0.17 4.74 7.51
N SER A 52 -0.05 4.04 8.63
CA SER A 52 -0.07 4.59 9.99
C SER A 52 1.25 5.22 10.45
N GLN A 53 2.40 4.87 9.85
CA GLN A 53 3.74 5.42 10.16
C GLN A 53 4.26 6.34 9.04
N THR A 54 3.35 6.87 8.23
CA THR A 54 3.71 7.65 7.04
C THR A 54 3.34 9.11 7.18
N ILE A 55 4.33 9.98 7.06
CA ILE A 55 4.12 11.40 6.82
C ILE A 55 3.94 11.58 5.32
N LYS A 56 2.72 11.93 4.92
CA LYS A 56 2.28 12.01 3.53
C LYS A 56 2.70 13.37 2.95
N VAL A 57 3.51 13.35 1.89
CA VAL A 57 3.97 14.56 1.21
C VAL A 57 3.66 14.46 -0.29
N GLY A 58 2.90 15.44 -0.79
CA GLY A 58 2.69 15.64 -2.22
C GLY A 58 3.60 16.73 -2.76
N VAL A 59 4.11 16.53 -3.98
CA VAL A 59 4.87 17.55 -4.70
C VAL A 59 4.08 17.93 -5.93
N LEU A 60 3.61 19.18 -5.99
CA LEU A 60 2.82 19.72 -7.10
C LEU A 60 3.60 20.85 -7.75
N ASP A 61 3.91 20.71 -9.03
CA ASP A 61 4.60 21.72 -9.84
C ASP A 61 4.41 21.42 -11.34
N ASP A 62 4.74 22.37 -12.22
CA ASP A 62 4.69 22.17 -13.67
C ASP A 62 5.84 21.27 -14.13
N MET A 63 5.53 20.00 -14.41
CA MET A 63 6.48 18.99 -14.84
C MET A 63 7.19 19.34 -16.16
N ALA A 64 6.64 20.24 -16.99
CA ALA A 64 7.25 20.66 -18.25
C ALA A 64 8.36 21.71 -18.07
N SER A 65 8.43 22.35 -16.90
CA SER A 65 9.37 23.46 -16.64
C SER A 65 10.29 23.16 -15.45
N THR A 66 9.73 23.14 -14.24
CA THR A 66 10.49 23.04 -12.99
C THR A 66 10.15 21.81 -12.15
N GLY A 67 9.03 21.15 -12.44
CA GLY A 67 8.49 20.08 -11.60
C GLY A 67 9.41 18.87 -11.47
N ILE A 68 10.24 18.58 -12.48
CA ILE A 68 11.26 17.53 -12.36
C ILE A 68 12.29 17.86 -11.27
N PHE A 69 12.71 19.12 -11.16
CA PHE A 69 13.69 19.54 -10.15
C PHE A 69 13.04 19.62 -8.76
N SER A 70 11.80 20.09 -8.68
CA SER A 70 11.02 20.11 -7.45
C SER A 70 10.79 18.69 -6.91
N SER A 71 10.45 17.74 -7.78
CA SER A 71 10.29 16.32 -7.45
C SER A 71 11.60 15.70 -6.98
N ILE A 72 12.71 15.94 -7.69
CA ILE A 72 14.04 15.44 -7.29
C ILE A 72 14.47 16.04 -5.94
N GLY A 73 14.31 17.35 -5.75
CA GLY A 73 14.66 18.02 -4.50
C GLY A 73 13.88 17.46 -3.31
N ALA A 74 12.57 17.27 -3.47
CA ALA A 74 11.74 16.64 -2.46
C ALA A 74 12.17 15.19 -2.16
N LYS A 75 12.47 14.39 -3.20
CA LYS A 75 12.98 13.02 -3.02
C LYS A 75 14.33 12.98 -2.31
N MET A 76 15.23 13.91 -2.59
CA MET A 76 16.53 14.01 -1.91
C MET A 76 16.36 14.37 -0.43
N ALA A 77 15.50 15.35 -0.11
CA ALA A 77 15.21 15.72 1.26
C ALA A 77 14.57 14.55 2.04
N ALA A 78 13.57 13.89 1.45
CA ALA A 78 12.95 12.71 2.05
C ALA A 78 13.95 11.56 2.24
N THR A 79 14.85 11.32 1.28
CA THR A 79 15.91 10.31 1.39
C THR A 79 16.80 10.58 2.60
N ALA A 80 17.25 11.83 2.78
CA ALA A 80 18.09 12.20 3.90
C ALA A 80 17.40 11.96 5.25
N ILE A 81 16.13 12.36 5.38
CA ILE A 81 15.34 12.16 6.61
C ILE A 81 15.11 10.67 6.88
N ASN A 82 14.68 9.94 5.86
CA ASN A 82 14.35 8.52 5.95
C ASN A 82 15.57 7.67 6.32
N LEU A 83 16.72 7.91 5.69
CA LEU A 83 17.97 7.20 6.00
C LEU A 83 18.53 7.55 7.39
N ALA A 84 18.20 8.72 7.94
CA ALA A 84 18.55 9.11 9.30
C ALA A 84 17.68 8.43 10.37
N GLY A 85 16.74 7.57 9.99
CA GLY A 85 15.82 6.88 10.91
C GLY A 85 14.40 7.45 10.93
N GLY A 86 14.09 8.47 10.13
CA GLY A 86 12.78 9.11 10.09
C GLY A 86 12.62 10.20 11.16
N ILE A 87 11.38 10.42 11.60
CA ILE A 87 11.00 11.43 12.58
C ILE A 87 10.34 10.74 13.77
N ASP A 88 10.94 10.86 14.96
CA ASP A 88 10.36 10.35 16.20
C ASP A 88 9.25 11.28 16.70
N ILE A 89 8.03 10.72 16.84
CA ILE A 89 6.89 11.39 17.46
C ILE A 89 6.39 10.49 18.60
N GLY A 90 6.83 10.79 19.82
CA GLY A 90 6.36 10.10 21.02
C GLY A 90 6.88 8.66 21.15
N GLY A 91 8.11 8.39 20.71
CA GLY A 91 8.74 7.07 20.74
C GLY A 91 8.37 6.18 19.54
N THR A 92 7.79 6.76 18.48
CA THR A 92 7.42 6.06 17.26
C THR A 92 8.04 6.77 16.06
N ASP A 93 8.78 6.01 15.25
CA ASP A 93 9.41 6.54 14.04
C ASP A 93 8.40 6.63 12.90
N TYR A 94 8.32 7.82 12.30
CA TYR A 94 7.54 8.11 11.11
C TYR A 94 8.44 8.40 9.92
N PHE A 95 8.04 7.95 8.74
CA PHE A 95 8.82 8.08 7.52
C PHE A 95 8.11 8.94 6.50
N ILE A 96 8.87 9.70 5.72
CA ILE A 96 8.35 10.53 4.64
C ILE A 96 7.99 9.63 3.47
N GLY A 97 6.70 9.59 3.14
CA GLY A 97 6.18 8.98 1.93
C GLY A 97 5.85 10.06 0.90
N ILE A 98 6.44 9.97 -0.29
CA ILE A 98 6.21 10.90 -1.39
C ILE A 98 5.24 10.29 -2.40
N VAL A 99 4.27 11.09 -2.83
CA VAL A 99 3.51 10.84 -4.06
C VAL A 99 3.79 11.99 -5.03
N VAL A 100 4.03 11.65 -6.29
CA VAL A 100 4.15 12.63 -7.38
C VAL A 100 2.86 12.52 -8.18
N GLU A 101 2.14 13.64 -8.29
CA GLU A 101 0.99 13.76 -9.18
C GLU A 101 1.40 14.62 -10.38
N ASP A 102 0.98 14.19 -11.57
CA ASP A 102 1.02 14.94 -12.83
C ASP A 102 -0.42 15.36 -13.18
#